data_AF-A0A0R2JS07-F1
#
_entry.id   AF-A0A0R2JS07-F1
#
_cell.length_a   1.000
_cell.length_b   1.000
_cell.length_c   1.000
_cell.angle_alpha   90.00
_cell.angle_beta   90.00
_cell.angle_gamma   90.00
#
_symmetry.space_group_name_H-M   'P 1'
#
loop_
_entity.id
_entity.type
_entity.pdbx_description
1 polymer ?
#
loop_
_entity_poly.entity_id
_entity_poly.type
_entity_poly.pdbx_seq_one_letter_code
_entity_poly.pdbx_strand_id
1 'polypeptide(L)'
;MVFDEKNQRTQAEAYVVYLKKVLTDLYNALSDEKYNNRYTDLKNEVLSAYQAVDAGWNPAPQVNKILGAINHEFMRSVRLHVLNPPELKIAETKLRDANGGASDHRWIRDYAFLFGIMGQIGPHN
;
A
#
# COMPACT_ATOMS: atom_id res chain seq x y z
N MET A 1 -10.67 12.65 -27.49
CA MET A 1 -10.12 12.91 -26.13
C MET A 1 -8.62 12.73 -26.22
N VAL A 2 -7.84 13.79 -26.00
CA VAL A 2 -6.38 13.73 -26.04
C VAL A 2 -5.90 12.96 -24.81
N PHE A 3 -5.15 11.87 -25.04
CA PHE A 3 -4.40 11.18 -23.98
C PHE A 3 -3.26 12.12 -23.53
N ASP A 4 -3.38 12.72 -22.34
CA ASP A 4 -2.28 13.48 -21.73
C ASP A 4 -1.45 12.54 -20.84
N GLU A 5 -0.57 11.79 -21.49
CA GLU A 5 0.34 10.83 -20.86
C GLU A 5 1.26 11.49 -19.82
N LYS A 6 1.66 12.75 -20.06
CA LYS A 6 2.53 13.50 -19.16
C LYS A 6 1.83 13.82 -17.83
N ASN A 7 0.56 14.22 -17.89
CA ASN A 7 -0.26 14.45 -16.70
C ASN A 7 -0.50 13.13 -15.92
N GLN A 8 -0.78 12.03 -16.63
CA GLN A 8 -0.96 10.72 -16.00
C GLN A 8 0.30 10.20 -15.30
N ARG A 9 1.47 10.36 -15.93
CA ARG A 9 2.75 9.98 -15.34
C ARG A 9 3.06 10.78 -14.07
N THR A 10 2.83 12.09 -14.10
CA THR A 10 3.01 12.96 -12.93
C THR A 10 2.13 12.52 -11.76
N GLN A 11 0.86 12.18 -12.04
CA GLN A 11 -0.06 11.68 -11.02
C GLN A 11 0.38 10.34 -10.45
N ALA A 12 0.85 9.43 -11.30
CA ALA A 12 1.36 8.13 -10.87
C ALA A 12 2.61 8.26 -10.00
N GLU A 13 3.54 9.14 -10.36
CA GLU A 13 4.75 9.42 -9.57
C GLU A 13 4.38 10.01 -8.20
N ALA A 14 3.47 10.99 -8.16
CA ALA A 14 2.99 11.58 -6.91
C ALA A 14 2.30 10.54 -6.01
N TYR A 15 1.52 9.63 -6.60
CA TYR A 15 0.88 8.55 -5.88
C TYR A 15 1.90 7.57 -5.28
N VAL A 16 2.93 7.18 -6.04
CA VAL A 16 3.98 6.28 -5.55
C VAL A 16 4.73 6.91 -4.39
N VAL A 17 5.06 8.21 -4.47
CA VAL A 17 5.70 8.95 -3.38
C VAL A 17 4.80 8.96 -2.13
N TYR A 18 3.51 9.25 -2.30
CA TYR A 18 2.54 9.21 -1.21
C TYR A 18 2.46 7.83 -0.57
N LEU A 19 2.31 6.77 -1.38
CA LEU A 19 2.19 5.40 -0.88
C LEU A 19 3.43 4.96 -0.11
N LYS A 20 4.63 5.22 -0.66
CA LYS A 20 5.90 4.93 0.03
C LYS A 20 5.94 5.60 1.41
N LYS A 21 5.52 6.86 1.50
CA LYS A 21 5.44 7.58 2.78
C LYS A 21 4.50 6.88 3.77
N VAL A 22 3.29 6.52 3.34
CA VAL A 22 2.32 5.83 4.21
C VAL A 22 2.86 4.48 4.71
N LEU A 23 3.50 3.71 3.84
CA LEU A 23 4.09 2.42 4.20
C LEU A 23 5.27 2.58 5.16
N THR A 24 6.15 3.57 4.95
CA THR A 24 7.24 3.88 5.88
C THR A 24 6.72 4.32 7.25
N ASP A 25 5.73 5.22 7.29
CA ASP A 25 5.14 5.69 8.54
C ASP A 25 4.53 4.51 9.34
N LEU A 26 3.81 3.62 8.66
CA LEU A 26 3.23 2.42 9.26
C LEU A 26 4.31 1.44 9.75
N TYR A 27 5.33 1.17 8.94
CA TYR A 27 6.44 0.29 9.33
C TYR A 27 7.15 0.78 10.60
N ASN A 28 7.42 2.08 10.68
CA ASN A 28 8.06 2.69 11.84
C ASN A 28 7.18 2.57 13.09
N ALA A 29 5.88 2.84 12.96
CA ALA A 29 4.93 2.68 14.06
C ALA A 29 4.87 1.24 14.58
N LEU A 30 4.90 0.25 13.68
CA LEU A 30 4.89 -1.16 14.05
C LEU A 30 6.23 -1.68 14.60
N SER A 31 7.31 -0.94 14.37
CA SER A 31 8.65 -1.27 14.86
C SER A 31 8.92 -0.77 16.28
N ASP A 32 8.02 0.04 16.84
CA ASP A 32 8.05 0.42 18.26
C ASP A 32 8.09 -0.85 19.13
N GLU A 33 8.97 -0.89 20.13
CA GLU A 33 9.15 -2.03 21.03
C GLU A 33 7.85 -2.50 21.67
N LYS A 34 6.91 -1.58 21.90
CA LYS A 34 5.57 -1.87 22.42
C LYS A 34 4.75 -2.78 21.51
N TYR A 35 5.03 -2.79 20.21
CA TYR A 35 4.21 -3.43 19.18
C TYR A 35 4.96 -4.52 18.39
N ASN A 36 6.30 -4.50 18.39
CA ASN A 36 7.15 -5.28 17.50
C ASN A 36 6.85 -6.79 17.49
N ASN A 37 6.56 -7.40 18.66
CA ASN A 37 6.25 -8.83 18.75
C ASN A 37 4.85 -9.21 18.26
N ARG A 38 3.88 -8.29 18.33
CA ARG A 38 2.49 -8.59 17.97
C ARG A 38 2.23 -8.43 16.47
N TYR A 39 2.84 -7.41 15.88
CA TYR A 39 2.61 -7.00 14.50
C TYR A 39 3.74 -7.41 13.56
N THR A 40 4.56 -8.40 13.92
CA THR A 40 5.68 -8.86 13.09
C THR A 40 5.23 -9.23 11.68
N ASP A 41 4.12 -9.97 11.56
CA ASP A 41 3.59 -10.38 10.25
C ASP A 41 3.15 -9.17 9.42
N LEU A 42 2.34 -8.27 10.00
CA LEU A 42 1.91 -7.04 9.33
C LEU A 42 3.11 -6.15 8.95
N LYS A 43 4.13 -6.06 9.81
CA LYS A 43 5.34 -5.28 9.54
C LYS A 43 6.11 -5.85 8.33
N ASN A 44 6.24 -7.18 8.25
CA ASN A 44 6.88 -7.84 7.11
C ASN A 44 6.09 -7.64 5.82
N GLU A 45 4.76 -7.68 5.89
CA GLU A 45 3.89 -7.39 4.76
C GLU A 45 4.06 -5.95 4.26
N VAL A 46 4.10 -4.97 5.17
CA VAL A 46 4.33 -3.55 4.85
C VAL A 46 5.69 -3.34 4.19
N LEU A 47 6.74 -3.99 4.72
CA LEU A 47 8.08 -3.92 4.13
C LEU A 47 8.12 -4.52 2.71
N SER A 48 7.48 -5.67 2.51
CA SER A 48 7.39 -6.33 1.20
C SER A 48 6.64 -5.45 0.18
N ALA A 49 5.52 -4.86 0.58
CA ALA A 49 4.77 -3.92 -0.26
C ALA A 49 5.60 -2.69 -0.62
N TYR A 50 6.35 -2.13 0.33
CA TYR A 50 7.24 -1.00 0.07
C TYR A 50 8.30 -1.34 -0.97
N GLN A 51 8.98 -2.49 -0.80
CA GLN A 51 10.03 -2.94 -1.71
C GLN A 51 9.49 -3.21 -3.12
N ALA A 52 8.29 -3.78 -3.24
CA ALA A 52 7.64 -3.98 -4.53
C ALA A 52 7.36 -2.64 -5.23
N VAL A 53 6.79 -1.67 -4.50
CA VAL A 53 6.54 -0.32 -5.02
C VAL A 53 7.84 0.40 -5.39
N ASP A 54 8.90 0.21 -4.61
CA ASP A 54 10.23 0.78 -4.88
C ASP A 54 10.89 0.18 -6.12
N ALA A 55 10.72 -1.13 -6.33
CA ALA A 55 11.11 -1.84 -7.55
C ALA A 55 10.23 -1.49 -8.77
N GLY A 56 9.27 -0.58 -8.63
CA GLY A 56 8.39 -0.13 -9.70
C GLY A 56 7.19 -1.03 -9.97
N TRP A 57 6.89 -2.01 -9.12
CA TRP A 57 5.72 -2.86 -9.30
C TRP A 57 4.43 -2.06 -9.20
N ASN A 58 3.34 -2.56 -9.80
CA ASN A 58 2.05 -1.90 -9.70
C ASN A 58 1.68 -1.73 -8.21
N PRO A 59 1.46 -0.49 -7.74
CA PRO A 59 1.19 -0.23 -6.34
C PRO A 59 -0.22 -0.67 -5.88
N ALA A 60 -1.19 -0.78 -6.79
CA ALA A 60 -2.58 -1.06 -6.41
C ALA A 60 -2.78 -2.45 -5.76
N PRO A 61 -2.22 -3.56 -6.30
CA PRO A 61 -2.21 -4.85 -5.60
C PRO A 61 -1.56 -4.78 -4.21
N GLN A 62 -0.51 -3.97 -4.05
CA GLN A 62 0.20 -3.84 -2.77
C GLN A 62 -0.68 -3.15 -1.73
N VAL A 63 -1.39 -2.08 -2.13
CA VAL A 63 -2.36 -1.40 -1.25
C VAL A 63 -3.46 -2.35 -0.79
N ASN A 64 -4.03 -3.14 -1.70
CA ASN A 64 -5.06 -4.13 -1.36
C ASN A 64 -4.55 -5.20 -0.39
N LYS A 65 -3.31 -5.68 -0.59
CA LYS A 65 -2.66 -6.63 0.31
C LYS A 65 -2.55 -6.07 1.73
N ILE A 66 -2.07 -4.83 1.87
CA ILE A 66 -1.91 -4.17 3.18
C ILE A 66 -3.26 -3.89 3.84
N LEU A 67 -4.27 -3.44 3.08
CA LEU A 67 -5.63 -3.26 3.62
C LEU A 67 -6.20 -4.58 4.14
N GLY A 68 -5.96 -5.69 3.45
CA GLY A 68 -6.33 -7.04 3.91
C GLY A 68 -5.65 -7.40 5.23
N ALA A 69 -4.32 -7.18 5.33
CA ALA A 69 -3.55 -7.46 6.53
C ALA A 69 -3.97 -6.58 7.73
N ILE A 70 -4.24 -5.29 7.50
CA ILE A 70 -4.76 -4.37 8.53
C ILE A 70 -6.14 -4.84 9.02
N ASN A 71 -7.04 -5.23 8.12
CA ASN A 71 -8.36 -5.75 8.50
C ASN A 71 -8.25 -7.04 9.33
N HIS A 72 -7.32 -7.93 8.94
CA HIS A 72 -7.05 -9.14 9.72
C HIS A 72 -6.59 -8.79 11.15
N GLU A 73 -5.69 -7.82 11.31
CA GLU A 73 -5.26 -7.37 12.63
C GLU A 73 -6.40 -6.71 13.41
N PHE A 74 -7.25 -5.89 12.79
CA PHE A 74 -8.44 -5.35 13.46
C PHE A 74 -9.33 -6.46 14.04
N MET A 75 -9.60 -7.51 13.26
CA MET A 75 -10.40 -8.65 13.70
C MET A 75 -9.73 -9.45 14.82
N ARG A 76 -8.41 -9.65 14.72
CA ARG A 76 -7.61 -10.31 15.76
C ARG A 76 -7.65 -9.52 17.07
N SER A 77 -7.60 -8.20 17.01
CA SER A 77 -7.64 -7.31 18.17
C SER A 77 -8.97 -7.35 18.90
N VAL A 78 -10.08 -7.39 18.15
CA VAL A 78 -11.43 -7.60 18.71
C VAL A 78 -11.49 -8.94 19.45
N ARG A 79 -11.02 -10.02 18.82
CA ARG A 79 -10.99 -11.36 19.43
C ARG A 79 -10.19 -11.39 20.73
N LEU A 80 -9.04 -10.71 20.75
CA LEU A 80 -8.11 -10.70 21.86
C LEU A 80 -8.40 -9.59 22.91
N HIS A 81 -9.44 -8.78 22.71
CA HIS A 81 -9.81 -7.66 23.59
C HIS A 81 -8.66 -6.69 23.87
N VAL A 82 -7.88 -6.38 22.84
CA VAL A 82 -6.70 -5.52 22.93
C VAL A 82 -6.82 -4.35 21.98
N LEU A 83 -6.39 -3.17 22.42
CA LEU A 83 -6.38 -1.98 21.58
C LEU A 83 -5.33 -2.11 20.47
N ASN A 84 -5.68 -1.57 19.31
CA ASN A 84 -4.74 -1.35 18.21
C ASN A 84 -4.01 -0.02 18.38
N PRO A 85 -2.78 0.10 17.87
CA PRO A 85 -2.13 1.39 17.74
C PRO A 85 -2.99 2.33 16.86
N PRO A 86 -3.15 3.61 17.22
CA PRO A 86 -3.91 4.56 16.40
C PRO A 86 -3.34 4.69 14.98
N GLU A 87 -2.03 4.46 14.82
CA GLU A 87 -1.32 4.48 13.55
C GLU A 87 -1.87 3.44 12.56
N LEU A 88 -2.39 2.30 13.03
CA LEU A 88 -3.04 1.30 12.18
C LEU A 88 -4.28 1.88 11.51
N LYS A 89 -5.10 2.62 12.26
CA LYS A 89 -6.32 3.23 11.73
C LYS A 89 -6.01 4.40 10.81
N ILE A 90 -5.00 5.20 11.15
CA ILE A 90 -4.53 6.30 10.29
C ILE A 90 -4.03 5.74 8.95
N ALA A 91 -3.24 4.67 8.97
CA ALA A 91 -2.75 4.02 7.76
C ALA A 91 -3.89 3.39 6.95
N GLU A 92 -4.85 2.72 7.60
CA GLU A 92 -6.04 2.17 6.93
C GLU A 92 -6.78 3.25 6.12
N THR A 93 -7.08 4.39 6.74
CA THR A 93 -7.79 5.50 6.08
C THR A 93 -7.00 6.04 4.90
N LYS A 94 -5.71 6.34 5.09
CA LYS A 94 -4.84 6.83 4.01
C LYS A 94 -4.74 5.85 2.84
N LEU A 95 -4.64 4.55 3.13
CA LEU A 95 -4.59 3.49 2.11
C LEU A 95 -5.94 3.31 1.41
N ARG A 96 -7.07 3.44 2.13
CA ARG A 96 -8.40 3.43 1.51
C ARG A 96 -8.63 4.63 0.61
N ASP A 97 -8.18 5.81 1.00
CA ASP A 97 -8.27 7.01 0.15
C ASP A 97 -7.39 6.85 -1.08
N ALA A 98 -6.18 6.28 -0.92
CA ALA A 98 -5.31 5.92 -2.04
C ALA A 98 -5.95 4.86 -2.95
N ASN A 99 -6.72 3.90 -2.42
CA ASN A 99 -7.35 2.83 -3.19
C ASN A 99 -8.69 3.24 -3.85
N GLY A 100 -9.47 4.09 -3.15
CA GLY A 100 -10.71 4.68 -3.64
C GLY A 100 -10.44 5.73 -4.72
N GLY A 101 -9.43 6.58 -4.49
CA GLY A 101 -8.90 7.46 -5.53
C GLY A 101 -8.33 6.66 -6.69
N ALA A 102 -7.66 5.54 -6.43
CA ALA A 102 -7.08 4.68 -7.47
C ALA A 102 -8.10 4.11 -8.47
N SER A 103 -9.33 3.85 -8.02
CA SER A 103 -10.38 3.23 -8.83
C SER A 103 -10.87 4.14 -9.98
N ASP A 104 -10.75 5.47 -9.82
CA ASP A 104 -11.12 6.46 -10.84
C ASP A 104 -9.96 6.87 -11.76
N HIS A 105 -8.75 6.40 -11.46
CA HIS A 105 -7.54 6.85 -12.14
C HIS A 105 -7.08 5.86 -13.21
N ARG A 106 -7.33 6.22 -14.48
CA ARG A 106 -6.86 5.44 -15.66
C ARG A 106 -5.36 5.11 -15.60
N TRP A 107 -4.54 5.97 -14.98
CA TRP A 107 -3.10 5.78 -14.85
C TRP A 107 -2.69 4.55 -14.03
N ILE A 108 -3.56 3.97 -13.19
CA ILE A 108 -3.27 2.73 -12.44
C ILE A 108 -3.43 1.50 -13.31
N ARG A 109 -4.45 1.52 -14.18
CA ARG A 109 -4.61 0.49 -15.21
C ARG A 109 -3.44 0.52 -16.18
N ASP A 110 -3.04 1.73 -16.56
CA ASP A 110 -1.99 1.97 -17.54
C ASP A 110 -0.59 2.10 -16.90
N TYR A 111 -0.45 1.81 -15.60
CA TYR A 111 0.80 2.03 -14.84
C TYR A 111 1.98 1.27 -15.46
N ALA A 112 1.77 0.01 -15.84
CA ALA A 112 2.79 -0.78 -16.53
C ALA A 112 3.21 -0.16 -17.87
N PHE A 113 2.27 0.45 -18.59
CA PHE A 113 2.52 1.15 -19.85
C PHE A 113 3.27 2.48 -19.63
N LEU A 114 2.83 3.30 -18.67
CA LEU A 114 3.40 4.62 -18.37
C LEU A 114 4.88 4.57 -17.93
N PHE A 115 5.28 3.48 -17.28
CA PHE A 115 6.65 3.30 -16.81
C PHE A 115 7.46 2.29 -17.65
N GLY A 116 6.92 1.84 -18.79
CA GLY A 116 7.64 0.91 -19.69
C GLY A 116 7.93 -0.45 -19.04
N ILE A 117 7.15 -0.87 -18.05
CA ILE A 117 7.30 -2.13 -17.33
C ILE A 117 6.59 -3.22 -18.13
N MET A 118 7.21 -3.65 -19.23
CA MET A 118 6.75 -4.85 -19.94
C MET A 118 7.10 -6.09 -19.12
N GLY A 119 6.09 -6.63 -18.43
CA GLY A 119 6.07 -8.02 -17.98
C GLY A 119 6.80 -8.33 -16.66
N GLN A 120 6.14 -8.08 -15.53
CA GLN A 120 6.16 -9.01 -14.39
C GLN A 120 4.75 -9.07 -13.80
N ILE A 121 3.86 -9.75 -14.53
CA ILE A 121 2.68 -10.38 -13.95
C ILE A 121 3.27 -11.41 -12.97
N GLY A 122 3.27 -11.10 -11.67
CA GLY A 122 3.77 -12.03 -10.66
C GLY A 122 3.05 -13.38 -10.78
N PRO A 123 3.70 -14.51 -10.48
CA PRO A 123 3.09 -15.82 -10.64
C PRO A 123 1.83 -15.90 -9.77
N HIS A 124 0.70 -16.20 -10.40
CA HIS A 124 -0.44 -16.80 -9.71
C HIS A 124 0.03 -18.16 -9.20
N ASN A 125 0.30 -18.27 -7.90
CA ASN A 125 0.34 -19.53 -7.17
C ASN A 125 -0.51 -19.38 -5.90
#